data_AF-A0A3C1DVQ2-F1
#
_entry.id   AF-A0A3C1DVQ2-F1
#
_cell.length_a   1.000
_cell.length_b   1.000
_cell.length_c   1.000
_cell.angle_alpha   90.00
_cell.angle_beta   90.00
_cell.angle_gamma   90.00
#
_symmetry.space_group_name_H-M   'P 1'
#
loop_
_entity.id
_entity.type
_entity.pdbx_description
1 polymer ?
#
loop_
_entity_poly.entity_id
_entity_poly.type
_entity_poly.pdbx_seq_one_letter_code
_entity_poly.pdbx_strand_id
1 'polypeptide(L)'
;MAPVAKTKEQTLAWLRAISGELATATLKRLDDTLPWYGEMPPGRRSAVGLVAQAGITSFIHWFDEPTSTPWIAADVFGAAPRELLRSVSLTQTLQLIKVTVEVVEERVKGSDESVREAILLYSREIAFAAADVYARAAEARGLWDARLEALVVDSILSGEYDDELPSRIAALGWHGHGEVSVLVGTAPKMLDVDMLRRTARHLDADVLIGVQGSRLVLVIGRAHPTPSDDEPAGATLTPFLDIATALEPGFGDGHLVLGHEVPSLVEASRSAKAALAGFAVARSWRNAPRPTLADDLLPERALAGDALARSTLINRIYKPLQAHSTELLATLWCYLDNGRSLEATARELFVHPNTVRYRLKRVTEVIGWDATGARESLILQAALILGSIAEPDGPLRRR
;
A
#
# COMPACT_ATOMS: atom_id res chain seq x y z
N MET A 1 -31.30 -62.51 3.58
CA MET A 1 -30.74 -62.26 4.93
C MET A 1 -30.18 -60.86 4.92
N ALA A 2 -30.75 -59.93 5.70
CA ALA A 2 -30.14 -58.62 5.90
C ALA A 2 -28.76 -58.82 6.56
N PRO A 3 -27.69 -58.15 6.11
CA PRO A 3 -26.39 -58.27 6.73
C PRO A 3 -26.51 -57.81 8.18
N VAL A 4 -26.08 -58.65 9.11
CA VAL A 4 -26.01 -58.31 10.54
C VAL A 4 -25.03 -57.15 10.66
N ALA A 5 -25.51 -55.99 11.13
CA ALA A 5 -24.69 -54.81 11.34
C ALA A 5 -23.47 -55.18 12.19
N LYS A 6 -22.27 -54.85 11.71
CA LYS A 6 -21.03 -55.14 12.43
C LYS A 6 -21.00 -54.26 13.67
N THR A 7 -20.55 -54.81 14.78
CA THR A 7 -20.29 -53.99 15.98
C THR A 7 -19.19 -52.96 15.67
N LYS A 8 -19.22 -51.79 16.34
CA LYS A 8 -18.24 -50.71 16.13
C LYS A 8 -16.78 -51.21 16.24
N GLU A 9 -16.51 -52.12 17.17
CA GLU A 9 -15.20 -52.74 17.38
C GLU A 9 -14.76 -53.61 16.18
N GLN A 10 -15.67 -54.39 15.60
CA GLN A 10 -15.39 -55.19 14.40
C GLN A 10 -15.13 -54.30 13.18
N THR A 11 -15.84 -53.18 13.07
CA THR A 11 -15.66 -52.19 12.02
C THR A 11 -14.31 -51.47 12.17
N LEU A 12 -13.91 -51.09 13.38
CA LEU A 12 -12.59 -50.51 13.67
C LEU A 12 -11.45 -51.47 13.35
N ALA A 13 -11.55 -52.74 13.77
CA ALA A 13 -10.56 -53.76 13.47
C ALA A 13 -10.40 -53.96 11.95
N TRP A 14 -11.52 -53.95 11.22
CA TRP A 14 -11.51 -54.03 9.76
C TRP A 14 -10.88 -52.79 9.12
N LEU A 15 -11.25 -51.57 9.52
CA LEU A 15 -10.68 -50.32 9.02
C LEU A 15 -9.15 -50.26 9.24
N ARG A 16 -8.68 -50.69 10.43
CA ARG A 16 -7.24 -50.80 10.74
C ARG A 16 -6.54 -51.77 9.80
N ALA A 17 -7.14 -52.93 9.54
CA ALA A 17 -6.57 -53.96 8.64
C ALA A 17 -6.45 -53.49 7.18
N ILE A 18 -7.41 -52.68 6.69
CA ILE A 18 -7.40 -52.19 5.29
C ILE A 18 -6.69 -50.85 5.10
N SER A 19 -6.23 -50.20 6.16
CA SER A 19 -5.63 -48.86 6.11
C SER A 19 -4.44 -48.74 5.14
N GLY A 20 -3.57 -49.76 5.08
CA GLY A 20 -2.44 -49.82 4.15
C GLY A 20 -2.87 -49.96 2.68
N GLU A 21 -3.91 -50.74 2.41
CA GLU A 21 -4.50 -50.87 1.08
C GLU A 21 -5.15 -49.54 0.65
N LEU A 22 -5.88 -48.88 1.55
CA LEU A 22 -6.48 -47.57 1.31
C LEU A 22 -5.41 -46.54 0.95
N ALA A 23 -4.32 -46.46 1.72
CA ALA A 23 -3.23 -45.54 1.42
C ALA A 23 -2.65 -45.78 0.03
N THR A 24 -2.39 -47.06 -0.34
CA THR A 24 -1.84 -47.41 -1.66
C THR A 24 -2.82 -47.08 -2.79
N ALA A 25 -4.11 -47.36 -2.60
CA ALA A 25 -5.16 -47.04 -3.56
C ALA A 25 -5.33 -45.51 -3.72
N THR A 26 -5.23 -44.74 -2.64
CA THR A 26 -5.25 -43.28 -2.67
C THR A 26 -4.06 -42.74 -3.45
N LEU A 27 -2.84 -43.19 -3.16
CA LEU A 27 -1.63 -42.74 -3.87
C LEU A 27 -1.72 -43.01 -5.37
N LYS A 28 -2.22 -44.18 -5.76
CA LYS A 28 -2.44 -44.52 -7.17
C LYS A 28 -3.48 -43.59 -7.79
N ARG A 29 -4.62 -43.37 -7.12
CA ARG A 29 -5.69 -42.49 -7.63
C ARG A 29 -5.20 -41.05 -7.77
N LEU A 30 -4.37 -40.56 -6.85
CA LEU A 30 -3.77 -39.23 -6.95
C LEU A 30 -2.89 -39.09 -8.20
N ASP A 31 -2.07 -40.10 -8.49
CA ASP A 31 -1.22 -40.13 -9.70
C ASP A 31 -2.04 -40.18 -10.99
N ASP A 32 -3.12 -40.97 -10.99
CA ASP A 32 -4.00 -41.13 -12.15
C ASP A 32 -4.88 -39.90 -12.42
N THR A 33 -5.25 -39.12 -11.39
CA THR A 33 -6.30 -38.08 -11.49
C THR A 33 -5.81 -36.65 -11.34
N LEU A 34 -4.67 -36.42 -10.70
CA LEU A 34 -4.15 -35.08 -10.42
C LEU A 34 -2.84 -34.84 -11.19
N PRO A 35 -2.88 -34.12 -12.34
CA PRO A 35 -1.69 -33.87 -13.15
C PRO A 35 -0.53 -33.25 -12.37
N TRP A 36 -0.85 -32.31 -11.46
CA TRP A 36 0.16 -31.64 -10.63
C TRP A 36 0.91 -32.60 -9.69
N TYR A 37 0.28 -33.69 -9.26
CA TYR A 37 0.92 -34.67 -8.37
C TYR A 37 1.95 -35.52 -9.12
N GLY A 38 1.64 -35.90 -10.36
CA GLY A 38 2.55 -36.60 -11.27
C GLY A 38 3.76 -35.76 -11.69
N GLU A 39 3.62 -34.45 -11.74
CA GLU A 39 4.72 -33.52 -12.09
C GLU A 39 5.62 -33.14 -10.90
N MET A 40 5.24 -33.48 -9.66
CA MET A 40 6.00 -33.08 -8.47
C MET A 40 7.36 -33.80 -8.34
N PRO A 41 8.41 -33.13 -7.81
CA PRO A 41 9.66 -33.77 -7.45
C PRO A 41 9.44 -34.92 -6.44
N PRO A 42 10.22 -36.03 -6.52
CA PRO A 42 10.00 -37.23 -5.71
C PRO A 42 9.90 -36.99 -4.20
N GLY A 43 10.76 -36.11 -3.64
CA GLY A 43 10.74 -35.78 -2.22
C GLY A 43 9.44 -35.09 -1.77
N ARG A 44 8.87 -34.21 -2.61
CA ARG A 44 7.59 -33.55 -2.29
C ARG A 44 6.41 -34.50 -2.48
N ARG A 45 6.45 -35.33 -3.52
CA ARG A 45 5.41 -36.35 -3.77
C ARG A 45 5.31 -37.33 -2.60
N SER A 46 6.46 -37.79 -2.09
CA SER A 46 6.51 -38.65 -0.90
C SER A 46 5.88 -37.99 0.32
N ALA A 47 6.14 -36.70 0.55
CA ALA A 47 5.58 -35.96 1.67
C ALA A 47 4.06 -35.71 1.53
N VAL A 48 3.53 -35.52 0.32
CA VAL A 48 2.07 -35.50 0.07
C VAL A 48 1.46 -36.87 0.40
N GLY A 49 2.16 -37.95 0.05
CA GLY A 49 1.71 -39.30 0.38
C GLY A 49 1.64 -39.58 1.88
N LEU A 50 2.59 -39.06 2.66
CA LEU A 50 2.55 -39.12 4.12
C LEU A 50 1.31 -38.41 4.70
N VAL A 51 0.94 -37.25 4.14
CA VAL A 51 -0.28 -36.52 4.55
C VAL A 51 -1.53 -37.34 4.27
N ALA A 52 -1.63 -37.96 3.09
CA ALA A 52 -2.77 -38.82 2.75
C ALA A 52 -2.90 -40.01 3.71
N GLN A 53 -1.78 -40.66 4.05
CA GLN A 53 -1.75 -41.78 4.99
C GLN A 53 -2.09 -41.33 6.43
N ALA A 54 -1.57 -40.19 6.87
CA ALA A 54 -1.90 -39.59 8.16
C ALA A 54 -3.40 -39.25 8.23
N GLY A 55 -3.98 -38.74 7.14
CA GLY A 55 -5.42 -38.47 7.00
C GLY A 55 -6.28 -39.72 7.18
N ILE A 56 -5.89 -40.85 6.59
CA ILE A 56 -6.59 -42.14 6.76
C ILE A 56 -6.46 -42.65 8.20
N THR A 57 -5.28 -42.53 8.81
CA THR A 57 -5.04 -42.95 10.19
C THR A 57 -5.84 -42.10 11.19
N SER A 58 -5.86 -40.78 10.99
CA SER A 58 -6.63 -39.83 11.78
C SER A 58 -8.13 -40.07 11.64
N PHE A 59 -8.63 -40.50 10.47
CA PHE A 59 -10.03 -40.91 10.32
C PHE A 59 -10.36 -42.12 11.21
N ILE A 60 -9.50 -43.13 11.24
CA ILE A 60 -9.71 -44.34 12.05
C ILE A 60 -9.72 -44.00 13.55
N HIS A 61 -8.82 -43.11 13.98
CA HIS A 61 -8.80 -42.61 15.36
C HIS A 61 -10.07 -41.81 15.69
N TRP A 62 -10.47 -40.89 14.80
CA TRP A 62 -11.68 -40.09 14.96
C TRP A 62 -12.96 -40.95 14.99
N PHE A 63 -13.01 -42.04 14.21
CA PHE A 63 -14.12 -42.98 14.23
C PHE A 63 -14.23 -43.74 15.57
N ASP A 64 -13.10 -44.01 16.22
CA ASP A 64 -13.07 -44.59 17.57
C ASP A 64 -13.67 -43.61 18.59
N GLU A 65 -13.25 -42.34 18.54
CA GLU A 65 -13.65 -41.31 19.50
C GLU A 65 -14.07 -39.98 18.82
N PRO A 66 -15.32 -39.85 18.32
CA PRO A 66 -15.74 -38.67 17.53
C PRO A 66 -15.71 -37.33 18.26
N THR A 67 -15.74 -37.36 19.60
CA THR A 67 -15.65 -36.18 20.48
C THR A 67 -14.22 -35.61 20.61
N SER A 68 -13.21 -36.30 20.09
CA SER A 68 -11.79 -35.87 20.07
C SER A 68 -11.44 -34.92 18.90
N THR A 69 -12.43 -34.12 18.46
CA THR A 69 -12.38 -33.22 17.30
C THR A 69 -11.25 -32.16 17.28
N PRO A 70 -10.69 -31.65 18.40
CA PRO A 70 -9.75 -30.50 18.36
C PRO A 70 -8.38 -30.74 17.70
N TRP A 71 -7.95 -31.97 17.39
CA TRP A 71 -6.56 -32.28 17.00
C TRP A 71 -6.37 -32.76 15.56
N ILE A 72 -7.44 -32.88 14.76
CA ILE A 72 -7.39 -33.39 13.37
C ILE A 72 -6.37 -32.63 12.49
N ALA A 73 -6.30 -31.30 12.65
CA ALA A 73 -5.36 -30.46 11.90
C ALA A 73 -3.90 -30.75 12.27
N ALA A 74 -3.62 -30.88 13.58
CA ALA A 74 -2.28 -31.13 14.09
C ALA A 74 -1.78 -32.53 13.71
N ASP A 75 -2.67 -33.53 13.74
CA ASP A 75 -2.32 -34.92 13.46
C ASP A 75 -2.05 -35.16 11.97
N VAL A 76 -2.81 -34.52 11.07
CA VAL A 76 -2.66 -34.70 9.62
C VAL A 76 -1.61 -33.78 9.02
N PHE A 77 -1.61 -32.49 9.38
CA PHE A 77 -0.69 -31.51 8.80
C PHE A 77 0.61 -31.35 9.60
N GLY A 78 0.66 -31.80 10.86
CA GLY A 78 1.90 -31.83 11.65
C GLY A 78 2.86 -32.96 11.27
N ALA A 79 2.35 -34.02 10.64
CA ALA A 79 3.17 -35.13 10.12
C ALA A 79 3.98 -34.75 8.86
N ALA A 80 3.65 -33.63 8.21
CA ALA A 80 4.30 -33.18 6.99
C ALA A 80 5.43 -32.15 7.27
N PRO A 81 6.50 -32.15 6.46
CA PRO A 81 7.50 -31.09 6.50
C PRO A 81 6.86 -29.71 6.31
N ARG A 82 7.31 -28.71 7.09
CA ARG A 82 6.83 -27.32 7.02
C ARG A 82 6.98 -26.71 5.62
N GLU A 83 7.93 -27.18 4.82
CA GLU A 83 8.14 -26.79 3.44
C GLU A 83 6.97 -27.17 2.51
N LEU A 84 6.24 -28.24 2.83
CA LEU A 84 5.12 -28.72 2.02
C LEU A 84 3.93 -27.74 2.08
N LEU A 85 3.59 -27.24 3.27
CA LEU A 85 2.55 -26.23 3.50
C LEU A 85 2.81 -24.90 2.76
N ARG A 86 4.06 -24.61 2.39
CA ARG A 86 4.43 -23.41 1.60
C ARG A 86 4.33 -23.64 0.10
N SER A 87 4.39 -24.90 -0.34
CA SER A 87 4.50 -25.27 -1.76
C SER A 87 3.21 -25.84 -2.37
N VAL A 88 2.28 -26.28 -1.53
CA VAL A 88 0.98 -26.82 -1.94
C VAL A 88 -0.09 -25.76 -1.67
N SER A 89 -0.96 -25.50 -2.63
CA SER A 89 -2.06 -24.52 -2.49
C SER A 89 -3.25 -25.10 -1.72
N LEU A 90 -4.15 -24.23 -1.23
CA LEU A 90 -5.43 -24.66 -0.65
C LEU A 90 -6.23 -25.51 -1.65
N THR A 91 -6.25 -25.12 -2.92
CA THR A 91 -6.92 -25.86 -3.99
C THR A 91 -6.37 -27.28 -4.13
N GLN A 92 -5.05 -27.43 -4.14
CA GLN A 92 -4.40 -28.75 -4.23
C GLN A 92 -4.69 -29.60 -2.98
N THR A 93 -4.74 -28.97 -1.80
CA THR A 93 -5.08 -29.65 -0.53
C THR A 93 -6.53 -30.15 -0.53
N LEU A 94 -7.47 -29.34 -1.02
CA LEU A 94 -8.88 -29.75 -1.15
C LEU A 94 -9.05 -30.88 -2.18
N GLN A 95 -8.29 -30.87 -3.26
CA GLN A 95 -8.25 -31.97 -4.24
C GLN A 95 -7.74 -33.27 -3.61
N LEU A 96 -6.67 -33.19 -2.81
CA LEU A 96 -6.12 -34.33 -2.08
C LEU A 96 -7.16 -34.94 -1.12
N ILE A 97 -7.84 -34.09 -0.33
CA ILE A 97 -8.91 -34.52 0.58
C ILE A 97 -10.02 -35.20 -0.20
N LYS A 98 -10.49 -34.58 -1.30
CA LYS A 98 -11.55 -35.13 -2.15
C LYS A 98 -11.21 -36.52 -2.67
N VAL A 99 -10.04 -36.70 -3.28
CA VAL A 99 -9.61 -38.02 -3.80
C VAL A 99 -9.48 -39.05 -2.69
N THR A 100 -8.96 -38.66 -1.53
CA THR A 100 -8.82 -39.56 -0.37
C THR A 100 -10.19 -40.02 0.12
N VAL A 101 -11.15 -39.10 0.25
CA VAL A 101 -12.53 -39.39 0.66
C VAL A 101 -13.23 -40.29 -0.36
N GLU A 102 -13.11 -40.00 -1.66
CA GLU A 102 -13.70 -40.82 -2.73
C GLU A 102 -13.19 -42.28 -2.69
N VAL A 103 -11.88 -42.48 -2.47
CA VAL A 103 -11.29 -43.82 -2.36
C VAL A 103 -11.79 -44.56 -1.12
N VAL A 104 -11.88 -43.88 0.02
CA VAL A 104 -12.43 -44.47 1.25
C VAL A 104 -13.91 -44.80 1.08
N GLU A 105 -14.71 -43.89 0.53
CA GLU A 105 -16.12 -44.10 0.25
C GLU A 105 -16.35 -45.30 -0.68
N GLU A 106 -15.62 -45.39 -1.80
CA GLU A 106 -15.70 -46.52 -2.74
C GLU A 106 -15.43 -47.86 -2.05
N ARG A 107 -14.45 -47.91 -1.13
CA ARG A 107 -14.09 -49.13 -0.40
C ARG A 107 -15.14 -49.50 0.66
N VAL A 108 -15.84 -48.50 1.20
CA VAL A 108 -16.81 -48.64 2.29
C VAL A 108 -18.25 -48.85 1.79
N LYS A 109 -18.54 -48.71 0.48
CA LYS A 109 -19.87 -48.91 -0.15
C LYS A 109 -20.63 -50.19 0.24
N GLY A 110 -19.95 -51.24 0.72
CA GLY A 110 -20.56 -52.48 1.22
C GLY A 110 -20.62 -52.62 2.74
N SER A 111 -20.36 -51.56 3.50
CA SER A 111 -20.28 -51.53 4.98
C SER A 111 -21.53 -50.89 5.59
N ASP A 112 -21.60 -50.84 6.93
CA ASP A 112 -22.70 -50.16 7.64
C ASP A 112 -22.79 -48.66 7.32
N GLU A 113 -24.02 -48.15 7.28
CA GLU A 113 -24.34 -46.72 7.04
C GLU A 113 -23.59 -45.80 8.01
N SER A 114 -23.29 -46.27 9.23
CA SER A 114 -22.55 -45.52 10.24
C SER A 114 -21.13 -45.12 9.80
N VAL A 115 -20.46 -45.95 8.97
CA VAL A 115 -19.11 -45.63 8.47
C VAL A 115 -19.18 -44.59 7.37
N ARG A 116 -20.26 -44.63 6.58
CA ARG A 116 -20.52 -43.68 5.50
C ARG A 116 -20.86 -42.29 6.05
N GLU A 117 -21.68 -42.23 7.09
CA GLU A 117 -21.95 -40.98 7.80
C GLU A 117 -20.67 -40.44 8.47
N ALA A 118 -19.87 -41.31 9.07
CA ALA A 118 -18.61 -40.94 9.69
C ALA A 118 -17.60 -40.34 8.70
N ILE A 119 -17.43 -40.91 7.50
CA ILE A 119 -16.50 -40.35 6.51
C ILE A 119 -16.97 -39.00 6.00
N LEU A 120 -18.29 -38.79 5.83
CA LEU A 120 -18.85 -37.49 5.46
C LEU A 120 -18.58 -36.43 6.54
N LEU A 121 -18.86 -36.75 7.81
CA LEU A 121 -18.58 -35.85 8.93
C LEU A 121 -17.08 -35.54 9.04
N TYR A 122 -16.22 -36.55 9.00
CA TYR A 122 -14.78 -36.36 9.05
C TYR A 122 -14.24 -35.55 7.87
N SER A 123 -14.75 -35.79 6.65
CA SER A 123 -14.35 -35.03 5.45
C SER A 123 -14.66 -33.53 5.57
N ARG A 124 -15.77 -33.19 6.23
CA ARG A 124 -16.12 -31.80 6.52
C ARG A 124 -15.15 -31.19 7.54
N GLU A 125 -14.88 -31.89 8.64
CA GLU A 125 -13.98 -31.40 9.69
C GLU A 125 -12.54 -31.22 9.18
N ILE A 126 -12.00 -32.16 8.40
CA ILE A 126 -10.65 -32.05 7.82
C ILE A 126 -10.56 -30.93 6.77
N ALA A 127 -11.63 -30.67 6.02
CA ALA A 127 -11.67 -29.54 5.08
C ALA A 127 -11.65 -28.18 5.79
N PHE A 128 -12.42 -28.02 6.88
CA PHE A 128 -12.38 -26.81 7.70
C PHE A 128 -11.02 -26.63 8.41
N ALA A 129 -10.45 -27.71 8.92
CA ALA A 129 -9.10 -27.70 9.48
C ALA A 129 -8.05 -27.24 8.47
N ALA A 130 -8.11 -27.73 7.22
CA ALA A 130 -7.23 -27.28 6.15
C ALA A 130 -7.43 -25.78 5.85
N ALA A 131 -8.68 -25.32 5.78
CA ALA A 131 -8.99 -23.91 5.57
C ALA A 131 -8.40 -23.02 6.68
N ASP A 132 -8.50 -23.40 7.96
CA ASP A 132 -7.94 -22.63 9.08
C ASP A 132 -6.41 -22.54 9.01
N VAL A 133 -5.71 -23.65 8.71
CA VAL A 133 -4.24 -23.66 8.57
C VAL A 133 -3.78 -22.72 7.45
N TYR A 134 -4.44 -22.79 6.29
CA TYR A 134 -4.10 -21.93 5.15
C TYR A 134 -4.50 -20.47 5.38
N ALA A 135 -5.62 -20.21 6.06
CA ALA A 135 -6.03 -18.87 6.45
C ALA A 135 -4.99 -18.22 7.36
N ARG A 136 -4.57 -18.91 8.44
CA ARG A 136 -3.52 -18.41 9.35
C ARG A 136 -2.18 -18.20 8.64
N ALA A 137 -1.80 -19.09 7.73
CA ALA A 137 -0.58 -18.96 6.95
C ALA A 137 -0.64 -17.80 5.94
N ALA A 138 -1.82 -17.47 5.44
CA ALA A 138 -2.05 -16.30 4.59
C ALA A 138 -2.04 -15.01 5.41
N GLU A 139 -2.71 -14.98 6.58
CA GLU A 139 -2.68 -13.86 7.53
C GLU A 139 -1.25 -13.55 7.98
N ALA A 140 -0.47 -14.57 8.36
CA ALA A 140 0.93 -14.40 8.77
C ALA A 140 1.80 -13.80 7.65
N ARG A 141 1.54 -14.15 6.38
CA ARG A 141 2.22 -13.57 5.22
C ARG A 141 1.78 -12.12 4.98
N GLY A 142 0.48 -11.83 5.02
CA GLY A 142 -0.04 -10.48 4.91
C GLY A 142 0.48 -9.55 6.01
N LEU A 143 0.64 -10.06 7.24
CA LEU A 143 1.27 -9.32 8.34
C LEU A 143 2.76 -9.06 8.11
N TRP A 144 3.47 -9.98 7.43
CA TRP A 144 4.89 -9.78 7.11
C TRP A 144 5.05 -8.71 6.02
N ASP A 145 4.24 -8.75 4.97
CA ASP A 145 4.24 -7.76 3.90
C ASP A 145 3.86 -6.37 4.44
N ALA A 146 2.81 -6.28 5.26
CA ALA A 146 2.41 -5.02 5.90
C ALA A 146 3.50 -4.46 6.82
N ARG A 147 4.27 -5.33 7.50
CA ARG A 147 5.35 -4.91 8.39
C ARG A 147 6.59 -4.48 7.62
N LEU A 148 6.92 -5.18 6.53
CA LEU A 148 7.98 -4.79 5.59
C LEU A 148 7.67 -3.44 4.95
N GLU A 149 6.43 -3.26 4.49
CA GLU A 149 5.94 -2.01 3.91
C GLU A 149 5.97 -0.86 4.92
N ALA A 150 5.49 -1.08 6.15
CA ALA A 150 5.56 -0.07 7.20
C ALA A 150 7.00 0.37 7.49
N LEU A 151 7.95 -0.56 7.47
CA LEU A 151 9.38 -0.26 7.65
C LEU A 151 9.92 0.55 6.48
N VAL A 152 9.59 0.20 5.24
CA VAL A 152 9.99 0.96 4.04
C VAL A 152 9.45 2.38 4.09
N VAL A 153 8.17 2.55 4.44
CA VAL A 153 7.57 3.88 4.58
C VAL A 153 8.27 4.68 5.69
N ASP A 154 8.59 4.07 6.82
CA ASP A 154 9.30 4.75 7.92
C ASP A 154 10.72 5.19 7.51
N SER A 155 11.46 4.36 6.76
CA SER A 155 12.75 4.73 6.17
C SER A 155 12.62 5.91 5.19
N ILE A 156 11.56 5.94 4.37
CA ILE A 156 11.28 7.07 3.47
C ILE A 156 10.96 8.34 4.27
N LEU A 157 10.18 8.23 5.35
CA LEU A 157 9.78 9.38 6.16
C LEU A 157 10.96 9.99 6.93
N SER A 158 11.82 9.15 7.51
CA SER A 158 13.06 9.58 8.16
C SER A 158 14.06 10.16 7.15
N GLY A 159 14.09 9.59 5.94
CA GLY A 159 15.09 9.86 4.92
C GLY A 159 16.39 9.08 5.16
N GLU A 160 16.34 8.03 5.98
CA GLU A 160 17.44 7.09 6.17
C GLU A 160 17.39 6.04 5.06
N TYR A 161 18.41 6.05 4.20
CA TYR A 161 18.56 5.12 3.09
C TYR A 161 19.57 4.05 3.49
N ASP A 162 19.14 2.80 3.46
CA ASP A 162 20.00 1.62 3.56
C ASP A 162 20.11 0.95 2.19
N ASP A 163 21.22 0.26 1.94
CA ASP A 163 21.52 -0.39 0.65
C ASP A 163 20.48 -1.48 0.30
N GLU A 164 19.76 -2.01 1.29
CA GLU A 164 18.71 -3.01 1.12
C GLU A 164 17.34 -2.45 0.71
N LEU A 165 17.12 -1.13 0.84
CA LEU A 165 15.81 -0.50 0.59
C LEU A 165 15.26 -0.80 -0.82
N PRO A 166 16.03 -0.70 -1.92
CA PRO A 166 15.55 -1.04 -3.26
C PRO A 166 15.07 -2.48 -3.39
N SER A 167 15.76 -3.45 -2.78
CA SER A 167 15.37 -4.87 -2.82
C SER A 167 14.07 -5.11 -2.06
N ARG A 168 13.86 -4.43 -0.92
CA ARG A 168 12.61 -4.54 -0.14
C ARG A 168 11.42 -3.93 -0.89
N ILE A 169 11.63 -2.80 -1.56
CA ILE A 169 10.62 -2.14 -2.39
C ILE A 169 10.22 -3.02 -3.59
N ALA A 170 11.20 -3.59 -4.29
CA ALA A 170 10.93 -4.51 -5.39
C ALA A 170 10.16 -5.76 -4.93
N ALA A 171 10.45 -6.28 -3.73
CA ALA A 171 9.72 -7.42 -3.15
C ALA A 171 8.23 -7.10 -2.86
N LEU A 172 7.89 -5.82 -2.63
CA LEU A 172 6.51 -5.36 -2.44
C LEU A 172 5.76 -5.14 -3.78
N GLY A 173 6.40 -5.47 -4.91
CA GLY A 173 5.80 -5.32 -6.23
C GLY A 173 5.71 -3.87 -6.69
N TRP A 174 6.64 -3.02 -6.24
CA TRP A 174 6.79 -1.67 -6.74
C TRP A 174 7.58 -1.69 -8.05
N HIS A 175 6.97 -1.17 -9.11
CA HIS A 175 7.53 -1.07 -10.46
C HIS A 175 7.86 0.38 -10.86
N GLY A 176 7.42 1.36 -10.06
CA GLY A 176 7.67 2.78 -10.31
C GLY A 176 9.16 3.13 -10.33
N HIS A 177 9.67 3.45 -11.52
CA HIS A 177 11.04 3.97 -11.71
C HIS A 177 11.06 5.50 -11.88
N GLY A 178 9.92 6.16 -11.76
CA GLY A 178 9.74 7.57 -12.05
C GLY A 178 9.45 8.43 -10.82
N GLU A 179 8.74 9.52 -11.10
CA GLU A 179 8.38 10.53 -10.13
C GLU A 179 7.52 9.96 -9.00
N VAL A 180 7.66 10.56 -7.82
CA VAL A 180 6.98 10.16 -6.60
C VAL A 180 6.35 11.38 -5.94
N SER A 181 5.20 11.18 -5.30
CA SER A 181 4.63 12.15 -4.36
C SER A 181 4.04 11.44 -3.16
N VAL A 182 3.99 12.13 -2.01
CA VAL A 182 3.51 11.57 -0.75
C VAL A 182 2.21 12.25 -0.35
N LEU A 183 1.18 11.44 -0.09
CA LEU A 183 -0.13 11.88 0.33
C LEU A 183 -0.35 11.52 1.82
N VAL A 184 -0.73 12.50 2.63
CA VAL A 184 -0.89 12.34 4.08
C VAL A 184 -2.29 12.78 4.50
N GLY A 185 -3.00 11.93 5.23
CA GLY A 185 -4.32 12.24 5.76
C GLY A 185 -4.59 11.52 7.07
N THR A 186 -5.80 11.66 7.60
CA THR A 186 -6.24 10.90 8.77
C THR A 186 -6.45 9.43 8.40
N ALA A 187 -5.96 8.51 9.23
CA ALA A 187 -6.23 7.09 9.03
C ALA A 187 -7.71 6.78 9.32
N PRO A 188 -8.42 6.03 8.45
CA PRO A 188 -9.77 5.58 8.74
C PRO A 188 -9.77 4.56 9.89
N LYS A 189 -10.93 4.35 10.54
CA LYS A 189 -11.06 3.34 11.60
C LYS A 189 -10.82 1.91 11.09
N MET A 190 -11.21 1.65 9.86
CA MET A 190 -10.94 0.41 9.12
C MET A 190 -10.28 0.79 7.80
N LEU A 191 -9.06 0.30 7.58
CA LEU A 191 -8.29 0.57 6.38
C LEU A 191 -8.48 -0.57 5.36
N ASP A 192 -9.04 -0.25 4.20
CA ASP A 192 -9.12 -1.16 3.05
C ASP A 192 -7.92 -0.94 2.13
N VAL A 193 -6.85 -1.69 2.40
CA VAL A 193 -5.59 -1.65 1.65
C VAL A 193 -5.80 -2.07 0.19
N ASP A 194 -6.67 -3.05 -0.06
CA ASP A 194 -6.91 -3.60 -1.40
C ASP A 194 -7.68 -2.62 -2.28
N MET A 195 -8.61 -1.84 -1.71
CA MET A 195 -9.28 -0.75 -2.42
C MET A 195 -8.27 0.31 -2.86
N LEU A 196 -7.39 0.78 -1.96
CA LEU A 196 -6.35 1.77 -2.29
C LEU A 196 -5.43 1.28 -3.41
N ARG A 197 -4.96 0.04 -3.32
CA ARG A 197 -4.10 -0.57 -4.36
C ARG A 197 -4.82 -0.73 -5.69
N ARG A 198 -6.08 -1.15 -5.69
CA ARG A 198 -6.87 -1.28 -6.93
C ARG A 198 -7.09 0.08 -7.60
N THR A 199 -7.40 1.12 -6.82
CA THR A 199 -7.55 2.48 -7.34
C THR A 199 -6.25 3.01 -7.92
N ALA A 200 -5.12 2.85 -7.21
CA ALA A 200 -3.81 3.27 -7.71
C ALA A 200 -3.43 2.56 -9.02
N ARG A 201 -3.61 1.23 -9.09
CA ARG A 201 -3.34 0.44 -10.32
C ARG A 201 -4.23 0.85 -11.49
N HIS A 202 -5.47 1.29 -11.24
CA HIS A 202 -6.35 1.77 -12.31
C HIS A 202 -5.89 3.11 -12.91
N LEU A 203 -4.99 3.81 -12.21
CA LEU A 203 -4.39 5.08 -12.62
C LEU A 203 -2.89 4.93 -12.93
N ASP A 204 -2.44 3.70 -13.23
CA ASP A 204 -1.06 3.36 -13.57
C ASP A 204 -0.04 3.86 -12.52
N ALA A 205 -0.42 3.77 -11.24
CA ALA A 205 0.40 4.15 -10.10
C ALA A 205 0.60 2.98 -9.12
N ASP A 206 1.81 2.89 -8.59
CA ASP A 206 2.15 2.08 -7.43
C ASP A 206 1.97 2.89 -6.15
N VAL A 207 1.59 2.19 -5.08
CA VAL A 207 1.40 2.81 -3.76
C VAL A 207 2.05 1.98 -2.65
N LEU A 208 2.83 2.65 -1.81
CA LEU A 208 3.25 2.12 -0.50
C LEU A 208 2.39 2.76 0.59
N ILE A 209 1.89 1.93 1.49
CA ILE A 209 0.87 2.29 2.47
C ILE A 209 1.47 2.16 3.88
N GLY A 210 1.54 3.27 4.61
CA GLY A 210 2.02 3.30 5.99
C GLY A 210 1.03 3.98 6.94
N VAL A 211 0.83 3.39 8.11
CA VAL A 211 0.01 3.98 9.19
C VAL A 211 0.93 4.46 10.31
N GLN A 212 0.90 5.76 10.63
CA GLN A 212 1.65 6.37 11.72
C GLN A 212 0.71 7.03 12.74
N GLY A 213 0.43 6.32 13.84
CA GLY A 213 -0.53 6.76 14.84
C GLY A 213 -1.93 6.92 14.22
N SER A 214 -2.45 8.14 14.19
CA SER A 214 -3.75 8.47 13.58
C SER A 214 -3.64 8.93 12.12
N ARG A 215 -2.47 8.79 11.48
CA ARG A 215 -2.19 9.30 10.14
C ARG A 215 -1.98 8.15 9.17
N LEU A 216 -2.58 8.26 8.00
CA LEU A 216 -2.30 7.40 6.84
C LEU A 216 -1.36 8.15 5.91
N VAL A 217 -0.29 7.48 5.51
CA VAL A 217 0.73 7.98 4.58
C VAL A 217 0.75 7.06 3.39
N LEU A 218 0.53 7.62 2.20
CA LEU A 218 0.65 6.93 0.93
C LEU A 218 1.83 7.51 0.16
N VAL A 219 2.78 6.67 -0.20
CA VAL A 219 3.84 7.03 -1.16
C VAL A 219 3.39 6.56 -2.53
N ILE A 220 3.14 7.50 -3.44
CA ILE A 220 2.57 7.25 -4.77
C ILE A 220 3.69 7.37 -5.79
N GLY A 221 3.94 6.33 -6.57
CA GLY A 221 4.92 6.34 -7.65
C GLY A 221 4.24 6.04 -8.98
N ARG A 222 4.60 6.77 -10.04
CA ARG A 222 4.09 6.47 -11.38
C ARG A 222 4.78 5.21 -11.91
N ALA A 223 3.99 4.27 -12.43
CA ALA A 223 4.50 2.99 -12.94
C ALA A 223 5.29 3.16 -14.25
N HIS A 224 4.99 4.20 -15.03
CA HIS A 224 5.72 4.54 -16.26
C HIS A 224 6.69 5.71 -16.03
N PRO A 225 7.97 5.59 -16.43
CA PRO A 225 8.84 6.75 -16.56
C PRO A 225 8.31 7.67 -17.68
N THR A 226 8.65 8.96 -17.62
CA THR A 226 8.44 9.92 -18.72
C THR A 226 8.81 9.27 -20.07
N PRO A 227 7.96 9.39 -21.10
CA PRO A 227 8.23 8.74 -22.38
C PRO A 227 9.59 9.16 -22.91
N SER A 228 10.44 8.18 -23.22
CA SER A 228 11.64 8.39 -24.02
C SER A 228 11.26 8.83 -25.43
N ASP A 229 12.14 9.60 -26.10
CA ASP A 229 11.91 10.22 -27.42
C ASP A 229 11.45 9.26 -28.54
N ASP A 230 11.50 7.93 -28.34
CA ASP A 230 11.15 6.88 -29.30
C ASP A 230 9.75 6.24 -29.12
N GLU A 231 8.97 6.61 -28.10
CA GLU A 231 7.58 6.15 -27.96
C GLU A 231 6.55 7.18 -28.47
N PRO A 232 5.45 6.74 -29.12
CA PRO A 232 4.45 7.67 -29.63
C PRO A 232 3.86 8.50 -28.49
N ALA A 233 4.10 9.82 -28.55
CA ALA A 233 3.58 10.82 -27.64
C ALA A 233 2.04 10.73 -27.53
N GLY A 234 1.53 10.08 -26.49
CA GLY A 234 0.09 9.85 -26.35
C GLY A 234 -0.41 9.47 -24.95
N ALA A 235 0.40 8.84 -24.09
CA ALA A 235 0.00 8.58 -22.71
C ALA A 235 0.20 9.85 -21.87
N THR A 236 -0.88 10.60 -21.66
CA THR A 236 -0.85 11.75 -20.74
C THR A 236 -0.75 11.19 -19.32
N LEU A 237 0.40 11.33 -18.68
CA LEU A 237 0.60 10.89 -17.29
C LEU A 237 -0.44 11.56 -16.39
N THR A 238 -1.12 10.78 -15.55
CA THR A 238 -2.11 11.32 -14.63
C THR A 238 -1.42 12.20 -13.58
N PRO A 239 -1.85 13.46 -13.39
CA PRO A 239 -1.35 14.34 -12.34
C PRO A 239 -1.48 13.69 -10.95
N PHE A 240 -0.48 13.87 -10.08
CA PHE A 240 -0.56 13.35 -8.70
C PHE A 240 -1.78 13.88 -7.93
N LEU A 241 -2.28 15.07 -8.27
CA LEU A 241 -3.50 15.62 -7.67
C LEU A 241 -4.74 14.79 -8.03
N ASP A 242 -4.84 14.30 -9.26
CA ASP A 242 -5.97 13.48 -9.71
C ASP A 242 -5.91 12.09 -9.06
N ILE A 243 -4.70 11.51 -8.97
CA ILE A 243 -4.46 10.26 -8.24
C ILE A 243 -4.83 10.43 -6.76
N ALA A 244 -4.38 11.51 -6.12
CA ALA A 244 -4.70 11.80 -4.74
C ALA A 244 -6.20 12.02 -4.49
N THR A 245 -6.89 12.64 -5.45
CA THR A 245 -8.36 12.82 -5.41
C THR A 245 -9.08 11.48 -5.52
N ALA A 246 -8.63 10.59 -6.40
CA ALA A 246 -9.19 9.24 -6.52
C ALA A 246 -8.94 8.37 -5.28
N LEU A 247 -7.81 8.58 -4.58
CA LEU A 247 -7.46 7.88 -3.34
C LEU A 247 -8.12 8.48 -2.09
N GLU A 248 -8.68 9.70 -2.17
CA GLU A 248 -9.34 10.39 -1.07
C GLU A 248 -10.35 9.53 -0.29
N PRO A 249 -11.22 8.70 -0.94
CA PRO A 249 -12.20 7.88 -0.23
C PRO A 249 -11.59 6.84 0.71
N GLY A 250 -10.31 6.50 0.55
CA GLY A 250 -9.60 5.59 1.44
C GLY A 250 -9.06 6.25 2.71
N PHE A 251 -9.21 7.56 2.87
CA PHE A 251 -8.79 8.31 4.06
C PHE A 251 -9.96 8.62 4.99
N GLY A 252 -9.65 8.83 6.27
CA GLY A 252 -10.60 9.36 7.24
C GLY A 252 -10.93 10.85 7.04
N ASP A 253 -11.87 11.34 7.85
CA ASP A 253 -12.28 12.74 7.85
C ASP A 253 -11.12 13.69 8.20
N GLY A 254 -11.27 14.97 7.83
CA GLY A 254 -10.31 16.03 8.14
C GLY A 254 -9.51 16.51 6.94
N HIS A 255 -8.21 16.75 7.12
CA HIS A 255 -7.35 17.25 6.05
C HIS A 255 -6.69 16.10 5.29
N LEU A 256 -6.39 16.36 4.02
CA LEU A 256 -5.61 15.47 3.16
C LEU A 256 -4.62 16.34 2.41
N VAL A 257 -3.33 16.06 2.54
CA VAL A 257 -2.26 16.92 2.03
C VAL A 257 -1.35 16.13 1.11
N LEU A 258 -1.16 16.62 -0.10
CA LEU A 258 -0.29 16.07 -1.11
C LEU A 258 1.05 16.85 -1.12
N GLY A 259 2.15 16.13 -1.01
CA GLY A 259 3.50 16.68 -1.15
C GLY A 259 3.81 17.12 -2.57
N HIS A 260 4.90 17.87 -2.74
CA HIS A 260 5.40 18.19 -4.08
C HIS A 260 5.95 16.93 -4.75
N GLU A 261 5.93 16.93 -6.07
CA GLU A 261 6.52 15.88 -6.89
C GLU A 261 8.05 15.88 -6.74
N VAL A 262 8.63 14.68 -6.65
CA VAL A 262 10.08 14.47 -6.63
C VAL A 262 10.48 13.42 -7.68
N PRO A 263 11.72 13.44 -8.19
CA PRO A 263 12.12 12.61 -9.34
C PRO A 263 12.20 11.11 -9.04
N SER A 264 12.34 10.72 -7.78
CA SER A 264 12.53 9.32 -7.41
C SER A 264 12.11 9.04 -5.97
N LEU A 265 11.99 7.75 -5.64
CA LEU A 265 11.68 7.28 -4.30
C LEU A 265 12.79 7.63 -3.28
N VAL A 266 14.03 7.82 -3.74
CA VAL A 266 15.16 8.29 -2.91
C VAL A 266 15.01 9.76 -2.50
N GLU A 267 14.17 10.52 -3.20
CA GLU A 267 13.84 11.89 -2.82
C GLU A 267 12.47 12.02 -2.14
N ALA A 268 11.72 10.92 -2.02
CA ALA A 268 10.37 10.91 -1.45
C ALA A 268 10.31 11.45 -0.02
N SER A 269 11.42 11.39 0.72
CA SER A 269 11.54 12.00 2.05
C SER A 269 11.26 13.52 2.04
N ARG A 270 11.61 14.24 0.97
CA ARG A 270 11.32 15.68 0.81
C ARG A 270 9.83 15.94 0.62
N SER A 271 9.18 15.13 -0.22
CA SER A 271 7.73 15.18 -0.46
C SER A 271 6.97 14.83 0.81
N ALA A 272 7.39 13.76 1.50
CA ALA A 272 6.85 13.31 2.79
C ALA A 272 6.94 14.39 3.88
N LYS A 273 8.12 14.99 4.07
CA LYS A 273 8.33 16.05 5.07
C LYS A 273 7.42 17.24 4.78
N ALA A 274 7.28 17.63 3.50
CA ALA A 274 6.37 18.70 3.10
C ALA A 274 4.90 18.35 3.38
N ALA A 275 4.45 17.15 3.01
CA ALA A 275 3.08 16.69 3.23
C ALA A 275 2.73 16.56 4.71
N LEU A 276 3.64 16.01 5.54
CA LEU A 276 3.48 15.90 6.99
C LEU A 276 3.42 17.28 7.66
N ALA A 277 4.33 18.19 7.30
CA ALA A 277 4.32 19.56 7.81
C ALA A 277 3.04 20.30 7.38
N GLY A 278 2.62 20.12 6.13
CA GLY A 278 1.37 20.65 5.60
C GLY A 278 0.15 20.11 6.36
N PHE A 279 0.08 18.80 6.58
CA PHE A 279 -1.00 18.17 7.35
C PHE A 279 -1.11 18.72 8.78
N ALA A 280 0.03 18.98 9.44
CA ALA A 280 0.06 19.56 10.78
C ALA A 280 -0.50 20.99 10.84
N VAL A 281 -0.40 21.76 9.76
CA VAL A 281 -0.87 23.16 9.69
C VAL A 281 -2.17 23.33 8.92
N ALA A 282 -2.64 22.34 8.15
CA ALA A 282 -3.76 22.48 7.20
C ALA A 282 -5.02 23.12 7.79
N ARG A 283 -5.29 22.90 9.09
CA ARG A 283 -6.39 23.53 9.84
C ARG A 283 -6.37 25.06 9.87
N SER A 284 -5.23 25.70 9.63
CA SER A 284 -5.11 27.16 9.59
C SER A 284 -5.76 27.76 8.34
N TRP A 285 -5.93 26.97 7.28
CA TRP A 285 -6.64 27.36 6.08
C TRP A 285 -8.08 26.86 6.12
N ARG A 286 -8.99 27.75 6.52
CA ARG A 286 -10.42 27.43 6.79
C ARG A 286 -11.13 26.69 5.66
N ASN A 287 -10.84 27.04 4.41
CA ASN A 287 -11.47 26.49 3.21
C ASN A 287 -10.42 25.79 2.32
N ALA A 288 -9.47 25.07 2.93
CA ALA A 288 -8.48 24.33 2.17
C ALA A 288 -9.15 23.29 1.27
N PRO A 289 -8.72 23.15 0.00
CA PRO A 289 -9.19 22.06 -0.87
C PRO A 289 -8.74 20.71 -0.30
N ARG A 290 -9.44 19.64 -0.68
CA ARG A 290 -9.11 18.27 -0.28
C ARG A 290 -8.98 17.43 -1.56
N PRO A 291 -7.77 16.98 -1.94
CA PRO A 291 -6.46 17.21 -1.30
C PRO A 291 -5.97 18.67 -1.36
N THR A 292 -5.22 19.11 -0.34
CA THR A 292 -4.46 20.37 -0.33
C THR A 292 -3.03 20.12 -0.80
N LEU A 293 -2.45 21.01 -1.62
CA LEU A 293 -1.03 20.91 -1.94
C LEU A 293 -0.18 21.46 -0.77
N ALA A 294 0.89 20.75 -0.42
CA ALA A 294 1.81 21.18 0.63
C ALA A 294 2.48 22.52 0.28
N ASP A 295 2.68 22.81 -1.01
CA ASP A 295 3.25 24.06 -1.50
C ASP A 295 2.27 25.23 -1.41
N ASP A 296 0.97 24.97 -1.37
CA ASP A 296 0.01 26.02 -1.05
C ASP A 296 0.14 26.45 0.41
N LEU A 297 0.54 25.55 1.32
CA LEU A 297 0.69 25.76 2.76
C LEU A 297 2.07 26.30 3.19
N LEU A 298 2.88 26.81 2.25
CA LEU A 298 4.23 27.31 2.57
C LEU A 298 4.27 28.37 3.69
N PRO A 299 3.38 29.39 3.73
CA PRO A 299 3.40 30.40 4.80
C PRO A 299 3.18 29.79 6.18
N GLU A 300 2.17 28.95 6.32
CA GLU A 300 1.80 28.38 7.63
C GLU A 300 2.81 27.35 8.08
N ARG A 301 3.36 26.56 7.15
CA ARG A 301 4.51 25.68 7.42
C ARG A 301 5.71 26.47 7.92
N ALA A 302 6.08 27.56 7.24
CA ALA A 302 7.21 28.40 7.62
C ALA A 302 7.02 29.07 9.00
N LEU A 303 5.80 29.54 9.30
CA LEU A 303 5.42 30.07 10.61
C LEU A 303 5.47 29.01 11.71
N ALA A 304 5.09 27.77 11.40
CA ALA A 304 5.20 26.63 12.31
C ALA A 304 6.64 26.10 12.49
N GLY A 305 7.63 26.71 11.83
CA GLY A 305 9.05 26.37 11.98
C GLY A 305 9.58 25.37 10.96
N ASP A 306 8.83 25.04 9.90
CA ASP A 306 9.32 24.18 8.82
C ASP A 306 10.45 24.88 8.04
N ALA A 307 11.68 24.41 8.24
CA ALA A 307 12.86 24.91 7.56
C ALA A 307 12.82 24.67 6.04
N LEU A 308 12.19 23.58 5.58
CA LEU A 308 12.03 23.31 4.15
C LEU A 308 11.14 24.37 3.53
N ALA A 309 10.00 24.70 4.15
CA ALA A 309 9.10 25.74 3.67
C ALA A 309 9.77 27.12 3.61
N ARG A 310 10.53 27.49 4.66
CA ARG A 310 11.31 28.74 4.68
C ARG A 310 12.34 28.79 3.55
N SER A 311 13.10 27.70 3.37
CA SER A 311 14.08 27.57 2.29
C SER A 311 13.42 27.67 0.92
N THR A 312 12.28 27.01 0.72
CA THR A 312 11.51 27.06 -0.53
C THR A 312 11.05 28.48 -0.86
N LEU A 313 10.44 29.19 0.10
CA LEU A 313 9.99 30.57 -0.07
C LEU A 313 11.16 31.51 -0.46
N ILE A 314 12.32 31.35 0.18
CA ILE A 314 13.49 32.19 -0.12
C ILE A 314 14.10 31.83 -1.48
N ASN A 315 14.34 30.54 -1.73
CA ASN A 315 15.13 30.10 -2.89
C ASN A 315 14.31 30.02 -4.19
N ARG A 316 12.99 29.81 -4.14
CA ARG A 316 12.14 29.75 -5.34
C ARG A 316 11.45 31.07 -5.67
N ILE A 317 11.31 31.99 -4.70
CA ILE A 317 10.58 33.24 -4.91
C ILE A 317 11.49 34.45 -4.70
N TYR A 318 12.00 34.65 -3.48
CA TYR A 318 12.73 35.88 -3.15
C TYR A 318 14.03 36.05 -3.95
N LYS A 319 14.94 35.07 -3.86
CA LYS A 319 16.26 35.13 -4.53
C LYS A 319 16.14 35.24 -6.06
N PRO A 320 15.29 34.45 -6.74
CA PRO A 320 15.11 34.61 -8.19
C PRO A 320 14.65 36.01 -8.59
N LEU A 321 13.69 36.60 -7.87
CA LEU A 321 13.25 37.97 -8.15
C LEU A 321 14.35 39.00 -7.90
N GLN A 322 15.06 38.88 -6.79
CA GLN A 322 16.15 39.78 -6.45
C GLN A 322 17.29 39.73 -7.46
N ALA A 323 17.69 38.52 -7.88
CA ALA A 323 18.72 38.32 -8.89
C ALA A 323 18.30 38.80 -10.28
N HIS A 324 17.00 38.69 -10.62
CA HIS A 324 16.49 39.13 -11.91
C HIS A 324 16.35 40.66 -11.99
N SER A 325 15.70 41.29 -11.01
CA SER A 325 15.50 42.73 -10.99
C SER A 325 15.02 43.22 -9.62
N THR A 326 15.79 44.11 -9.02
CA THR A 326 15.41 44.83 -7.79
C THR A 326 14.15 45.66 -7.96
N GLU A 327 13.88 46.17 -9.17
CA GLU A 327 12.64 46.91 -9.47
C GLU A 327 11.40 46.02 -9.47
N LEU A 328 11.50 44.78 -9.95
CA LEU A 328 10.39 43.81 -9.91
C LEU A 328 10.07 43.43 -8.47
N LEU A 329 11.11 43.17 -7.66
CA LEU A 329 10.96 42.89 -6.24
C LEU A 329 10.30 44.08 -5.50
N ALA A 330 10.78 45.30 -5.74
CA ALA A 330 10.20 46.51 -5.15
C ALA A 330 8.75 46.75 -5.60
N THR A 331 8.44 46.44 -6.86
CA THR A 331 7.08 46.56 -7.41
C THR A 331 6.13 45.56 -6.75
N LEU A 332 6.56 44.30 -6.58
CA LEU A 332 5.76 43.29 -5.90
C LEU A 332 5.51 43.66 -4.43
N TRP A 333 6.54 44.13 -3.72
CA TRP A 333 6.40 44.58 -2.33
C TRP A 333 5.40 45.73 -2.21
N CYS A 334 5.58 46.78 -3.02
CA CYS A 334 4.68 47.93 -3.05
C CYS A 334 3.24 47.54 -3.41
N TYR A 335 3.07 46.59 -4.33
CA TYR A 335 1.77 46.10 -4.74
C TYR A 335 1.01 45.40 -3.61
N LEU A 336 1.69 44.54 -2.87
CA LEU A 336 1.08 43.81 -1.75
C LEU A 336 0.81 44.74 -0.56
N ASP A 337 1.70 45.69 -0.26
CA ASP A 337 1.51 46.71 0.80
C ASP A 337 0.30 47.62 0.50
N ASN A 338 0.05 47.93 -0.78
CA ASN A 338 -1.10 48.72 -1.23
C ASN A 338 -2.39 47.89 -1.41
N GLY A 339 -2.49 46.74 -0.75
CA GLY A 339 -3.68 45.89 -0.79
C GLY A 339 -3.99 45.35 -2.19
N ARG A 340 -2.96 45.15 -3.03
CA ARG A 340 -3.07 44.66 -4.41
C ARG A 340 -3.76 45.65 -5.37
N SER A 341 -3.63 46.95 -5.11
CA SER A 341 -4.17 48.01 -5.98
C SER A 341 -3.13 48.51 -7.00
N LEU A 342 -3.40 48.30 -8.29
CA LEU A 342 -2.53 48.78 -9.37
C LEU A 342 -2.36 50.31 -9.35
N GLU A 343 -3.46 51.04 -9.12
CA GLU A 343 -3.46 52.51 -9.11
C GLU A 343 -2.68 53.09 -7.93
N ALA A 344 -2.84 52.51 -6.74
CA ALA A 344 -2.09 52.96 -5.56
C ALA A 344 -0.59 52.65 -5.70
N THR A 345 -0.26 51.46 -6.20
CA THR A 345 1.12 51.05 -6.49
C THR A 345 1.78 51.95 -7.52
N ALA A 346 1.07 52.28 -8.60
CA ALA A 346 1.56 53.16 -9.65
C ALA A 346 1.87 54.56 -9.12
N ARG A 347 0.99 55.09 -8.26
CA ARG A 347 1.19 56.38 -7.60
C ARG A 347 2.40 56.38 -6.66
N GLU A 348 2.57 55.34 -5.84
CA GLU A 348 3.72 55.23 -4.92
C GLU A 348 5.05 55.07 -5.65
N LEU A 349 5.06 54.31 -6.75
CA LEU A 349 6.27 54.07 -7.56
C LEU A 349 6.53 55.15 -8.62
N PHE A 350 5.66 56.15 -8.75
CA PHE A 350 5.71 57.20 -9.78
C PHE A 350 5.80 56.64 -11.21
N VAL A 351 5.03 55.58 -11.49
CA VAL A 351 4.93 54.95 -12.82
C VAL A 351 3.49 54.92 -13.30
N HIS A 352 3.26 54.56 -14.56
CA HIS A 352 1.92 54.33 -15.08
C HIS A 352 1.36 52.97 -14.59
N PRO A 353 0.05 52.81 -14.31
CA PRO A 353 -0.54 51.52 -13.91
C PRO A 353 -0.24 50.35 -14.86
N ASN A 354 -0.12 50.62 -16.16
CA ASN A 354 0.29 49.61 -17.15
C ASN A 354 1.71 49.07 -16.91
N THR A 355 2.63 49.91 -16.43
CA THR A 355 3.99 49.48 -16.07
C THR A 355 3.96 48.55 -14.86
N VAL A 356 3.11 48.82 -13.86
CA VAL A 356 2.90 47.91 -12.73
C VAL A 356 2.36 46.57 -13.20
N ARG A 357 1.32 46.57 -14.04
CA ARG A 357 0.75 45.34 -14.63
C ARG A 357 1.81 44.54 -15.39
N TYR A 358 2.61 45.22 -16.22
CA TYR A 358 3.69 44.58 -16.97
C TYR A 358 4.74 43.95 -16.04
N ARG A 359 5.17 44.68 -15.01
CA ARG A 359 6.13 44.17 -14.02
C ARG A 359 5.56 42.99 -13.22
N LEU A 360 4.28 43.02 -12.82
CA LEU A 360 3.64 41.89 -12.15
C LEU A 360 3.51 40.66 -13.06
N LYS A 361 3.19 40.85 -14.34
CA LYS A 361 3.23 39.77 -15.32
C LYS A 361 4.64 39.17 -15.41
N ARG A 362 5.67 40.02 -15.44
CA ARG A 362 7.07 39.58 -15.46
C ARG A 362 7.49 38.86 -14.18
N VAL A 363 7.00 39.28 -13.01
CA VAL A 363 7.15 38.54 -11.75
C VAL A 363 6.60 37.13 -11.92
N THR A 364 5.35 36.97 -12.37
CA THR A 364 4.74 35.66 -12.61
C THR A 364 5.57 34.81 -13.57
N GLU A 365 6.12 35.39 -14.64
CA GLU A 365 7.01 34.67 -15.58
C GLU A 365 8.32 34.19 -14.94
N VAL A 366 8.87 34.93 -13.96
CA VAL A 366 10.15 34.58 -13.32
C VAL A 366 9.98 33.49 -12.27
N ILE A 367 8.93 33.55 -11.45
CA ILE A 367 8.76 32.64 -10.32
C ILE A 367 7.68 31.58 -10.55
N GLY A 368 6.72 31.81 -11.45
CA GLY A 368 5.59 30.89 -11.68
C GLY A 368 4.40 31.07 -10.73
N TRP A 369 4.39 32.13 -9.91
CA TRP A 369 3.26 32.48 -9.02
C TRP A 369 2.62 33.80 -9.43
N ASP A 370 1.29 33.82 -9.47
CA ASP A 370 0.51 35.02 -9.81
C ASP A 370 0.15 35.83 -8.54
N ALA A 371 0.67 37.05 -8.46
CA ALA A 371 0.42 37.96 -7.34
C ALA A 371 -1.04 38.44 -7.20
N THR A 372 -1.89 38.20 -8.20
CA THR A 372 -3.32 38.59 -8.14
C THR A 372 -4.15 37.61 -7.33
N GLY A 373 -3.72 36.35 -7.23
CA GLY A 373 -4.40 35.30 -6.49
C GLY A 373 -4.42 35.54 -4.98
N ALA A 374 -5.53 35.21 -4.32
CA ALA A 374 -5.66 35.41 -2.87
C ALA A 374 -4.70 34.54 -2.07
N ARG A 375 -4.51 33.27 -2.48
CA ARG A 375 -3.62 32.35 -1.78
C ARG A 375 -2.16 32.70 -2.03
N GLU A 376 -1.84 32.91 -3.30
CA GLU A 376 -0.54 33.26 -3.82
C GLU A 376 -0.03 34.56 -3.22
N SER A 377 -0.88 35.57 -3.04
CA SER A 377 -0.48 36.83 -2.40
C SER A 377 0.06 36.64 -0.98
N LEU A 378 -0.51 35.72 -0.20
CA LEU A 378 0.01 35.38 1.13
C LEU A 378 1.37 34.66 1.02
N ILE A 379 1.52 33.74 0.05
CA ILE A 379 2.77 33.03 -0.24
C ILE A 379 3.88 34.03 -0.60
N LEU A 380 3.59 34.95 -1.51
CA LEU A 380 4.53 35.97 -1.95
C LEU A 380 4.89 36.93 -0.81
N GLN A 381 3.91 37.41 -0.03
CA GLN A 381 4.18 38.26 1.13
C GLN A 381 5.09 37.56 2.14
N ALA A 382 4.83 36.28 2.45
CA ALA A 382 5.67 35.50 3.34
C ALA A 382 7.09 35.31 2.78
N ALA A 383 7.23 35.05 1.49
CA ALA A 383 8.54 34.94 0.83
C ALA A 383 9.35 36.25 0.90
N LEU A 384 8.68 37.38 0.66
CA LEU A 384 9.29 38.71 0.77
C LEU A 384 9.80 38.99 2.18
N ILE A 385 8.98 38.73 3.20
CA ILE A 385 9.34 38.94 4.62
C ILE A 385 10.50 38.01 5.03
N LEU A 386 10.43 36.72 4.69
CA LEU A 386 11.48 35.77 5.06
C LEU A 386 12.79 36.06 4.32
N GLY A 387 12.72 36.47 3.05
CA GLY A 387 13.87 36.87 2.27
C GLY A 387 14.58 38.09 2.84
N SER A 388 13.82 39.13 3.23
CA SER A 388 14.41 40.32 3.84
C SER A 388 15.02 40.05 5.22
N ILE A 389 14.46 39.12 6.00
CA ILE A 389 15.06 38.65 7.27
C ILE A 389 16.37 37.89 7.00
N ALA A 390 16.42 37.09 5.95
CA ALA A 390 17.61 36.30 5.59
C ALA A 390 18.76 37.17 5.03
N GLU A 391 18.46 38.37 4.50
CA GLU A 391 19.44 39.33 4.00
C GLU A 391 19.33 40.70 4.70
N PRO A 392 19.95 40.86 5.88
CA PRO A 392 19.85 42.09 6.67
C PRO A 392 20.46 43.34 5.98
N ASP A 393 21.28 43.18 4.94
CA ASP A 393 21.98 44.26 4.22
C ASP A 393 21.32 44.66 2.87
N GLY A 394 20.09 44.21 2.59
CA GLY A 394 19.31 44.71 1.44
C GLY A 394 19.09 46.23 1.53
N PRO A 395 18.94 46.97 0.41
CA PRO A 395 18.99 48.43 0.40
C PRO A 395 17.93 49.01 1.32
N LEU A 396 18.37 49.47 2.50
CA LEU A 396 17.60 50.26 3.43
C LEU A 396 16.97 51.42 2.65
N ARG A 397 15.62 51.41 2.51
CA ARG A 397 14.87 52.58 2.05
C ARG A 397 15.26 53.75 2.95
N ARG A 398 16.13 54.65 2.46
CA ARG A 398 16.27 55.99 3.03
C ARG A 398 14.91 56.66 2.89
N ARG A 399 14.29 56.95 4.04
CA ARG A 399 13.03 57.68 4.16
C ARG A 399 13.11 59.06 3.52
#